data_AF-A0A9X3CNC9-F1
#
_entry.id   AF-A0A9X3CNC9-F1
#
_cell.length_a   1.000
_cell.length_b   1.000
_cell.length_c   1.000
_cell.angle_alpha   90.00
_cell.angle_beta   90.00
_cell.angle_gamma   90.00
#
_symmetry.space_group_name_H-M   'P 1'
#
loop_
_entity.id
_entity.type
_entity.pdbx_description
1 polymer ?
#
loop_
_entity_poly.entity_id
_entity_poly.type
_entity_poly.pdbx_seq_one_letter_code
_entity_poly.pdbx_strand_id
1 'polypeptide(L)'
;MARRLIRLAVMMVVSISPSVYAQYVTELNLMIRGVYQGKVEIGLQDRQVIKKNETTQVILYSQSSVNDDIATLHFVVVEQSLSHPQDQNQLVLPTMITEVNSEAGVEISDEHGSNIHYQVVVRKDMPSSY
;
A
#
# COMPACT_ATOMS: atom_id res chain seq x y z
N MET A 1 30.39 -29.65 53.72
CA MET A 1 29.67 -28.39 53.96
C MET A 1 29.67 -27.58 52.68
N ALA A 2 28.49 -27.37 52.09
CA ALA A 2 28.30 -26.65 50.84
C ALA A 2 28.33 -25.13 51.07
N ARG A 3 29.00 -24.38 50.20
CA ARG A 3 28.71 -22.95 49.97
C ARG A 3 28.56 -22.73 48.47
N ARG A 4 27.30 -22.54 48.08
CA ARG A 4 26.83 -22.18 46.74
C ARG A 4 27.33 -20.77 46.41
N LEU A 5 28.05 -20.60 45.30
CA LEU A 5 28.15 -19.29 44.67
C LEU A 5 27.04 -19.20 43.63
N ILE A 6 26.12 -18.28 43.91
CA ILE A 6 24.90 -18.00 43.16
C ILE A 6 25.28 -17.32 41.84
N ARG A 7 24.70 -17.85 40.76
CA ARG A 7 24.72 -17.33 39.40
C ARG A 7 24.15 -15.90 39.39
N LEU A 8 24.92 -14.91 38.95
CA LEU A 8 24.38 -13.66 38.44
C LEU A 8 24.27 -13.76 36.92
N ALA A 9 23.11 -14.19 36.44
CA ALA A 9 22.73 -13.98 35.05
C ALA A 9 22.12 -12.58 34.96
N VAL A 10 22.86 -11.64 34.35
CA VAL A 10 22.32 -10.32 33.98
C VAL A 10 21.41 -10.54 32.79
N MET A 11 20.11 -10.62 33.05
CA MET A 11 19.08 -10.68 32.03
C MET A 11 18.92 -9.25 31.48
N MET A 12 19.57 -8.94 30.35
CA MET A 12 19.25 -7.75 29.56
C MET A 12 17.83 -7.92 29.03
N VAL A 13 16.87 -7.27 29.69
CA VAL A 13 15.55 -7.06 29.13
C VAL A 13 15.71 -5.99 28.05
N VAL A 14 15.86 -6.43 26.80
CA VAL A 14 15.62 -5.55 25.65
C VAL A 14 14.13 -5.25 25.69
N SER A 15 13.78 -4.10 26.26
CA SER A 15 12.43 -3.54 26.16
C SER A 15 12.17 -3.23 24.69
N ILE A 16 11.57 -4.18 23.99
CA ILE A 16 10.95 -3.92 22.69
C ILE A 16 9.74 -3.06 23.03
N SER A 17 9.88 -1.74 22.87
CA SER A 17 8.73 -0.84 22.95
C SER A 17 7.69 -1.36 21.97
N PRO A 18 6.42 -1.56 22.38
CA PRO A 18 5.36 -1.80 21.43
C PRO A 18 5.17 -0.47 20.70
N SER A 19 5.89 -0.26 19.60
CA SER A 19 5.51 0.75 18.64
C SER A 19 4.15 0.29 18.14
N VAL A 20 3.10 0.98 18.58
CA VAL A 20 1.84 1.03 17.87
C VAL A 20 2.22 1.61 16.52
N TYR A 21 2.59 0.73 15.58
CA TYR A 21 2.78 1.11 14.20
C TYR A 21 1.43 1.65 13.78
N ALA A 22 1.30 2.97 13.68
CA ALA A 22 0.17 3.57 13.00
C ALA A 22 0.16 2.93 11.63
N GLN A 23 -0.81 2.04 11.40
CA GLN A 23 -1.02 1.50 10.07
C GLN A 23 -1.55 2.66 9.26
N TYR A 24 -1.05 2.84 8.05
CA TYR A 24 -1.57 3.86 7.15
C TYR A 24 -2.26 3.14 6.01
N VAL A 25 -3.42 3.65 5.64
CA VAL A 25 -4.17 3.18 4.48
C VAL A 25 -4.25 4.29 3.47
N THR A 26 -4.32 3.89 2.21
CA THR A 26 -4.50 4.75 1.07
C THR A 26 -5.92 4.57 0.56
N GLU A 27 -6.73 5.62 0.59
CA GLU A 27 -8.00 5.70 -0.13
C GLU A 27 -7.72 6.20 -1.55
N LEU A 28 -7.82 5.31 -2.53
CA LEU A 28 -7.53 5.60 -3.93
C LEU A 28 -8.81 5.56 -4.76
N ASN A 29 -9.14 6.64 -5.45
CA ASN A 29 -10.12 6.67 -6.53
C ASN A 29 -9.37 6.57 -7.85
N LEU A 30 -9.46 5.42 -8.52
CA LEU A 30 -8.66 5.10 -9.70
C LEU A 30 -9.55 4.93 -10.93
N MET A 31 -9.16 5.57 -12.03
CA MET A 31 -9.73 5.40 -13.35
C MET A 31 -8.61 5.18 -14.36
N ILE A 32 -8.61 4.00 -14.97
CA ILE A 32 -7.74 3.61 -16.09
C ILE A 32 -8.66 3.15 -17.20
N ARG A 33 -8.74 3.95 -18.27
CA ARG A 33 -9.65 3.70 -19.40
C ARG A 33 -9.51 2.26 -19.92
N GLY A 34 -10.64 1.54 -19.97
CA GLY A 34 -10.70 0.14 -20.44
C GLY A 34 -10.25 -0.92 -19.42
N VAL A 35 -9.53 -0.53 -18.36
CA VAL A 35 -8.97 -1.48 -17.38
C VAL A 35 -9.79 -1.49 -16.10
N TYR A 36 -9.91 -0.36 -15.39
CA TYR A 36 -10.56 -0.28 -14.07
C TYR A 36 -11.12 1.12 -13.80
N GLN A 37 -12.25 1.18 -13.09
CA GLN A 37 -12.81 2.41 -12.54
C GLN A 37 -13.46 2.10 -11.20
N GLY A 38 -12.97 2.71 -10.11
CA GLY A 38 -13.55 2.51 -8.79
C GLY A 38 -12.69 3.06 -7.65
N LYS A 39 -13.22 2.93 -6.44
CA LYS A 39 -12.52 3.26 -5.20
C LYS A 39 -11.91 2.00 -4.60
N VAL A 40 -10.72 2.12 -4.04
CA VAL A 40 -10.02 1.04 -3.36
C VAL A 40 -9.30 1.60 -2.13
N GLU A 41 -9.32 0.83 -1.05
CA GLU A 41 -8.54 1.12 0.15
C GLU A 41 -7.45 0.06 0.27
N ILE A 42 -6.19 0.47 0.38
CA ILE A 42 -5.05 -0.43 0.40
C ILE A 42 -3.99 0.05 1.40
N GLY A 43 -3.36 -0.89 2.11
CA GLY A 43 -2.21 -0.59 2.97
C GLY A 43 -0.99 -0.10 2.16
N LEU A 44 -0.07 0.60 2.81
CA LEU A 44 1.10 1.18 2.13
C LEU A 44 2.03 0.14 1.45
N GLN A 45 2.09 -1.09 1.97
CA GLN A 45 2.97 -2.15 1.49
C GLN A 45 2.15 -3.43 1.27
N ASP A 46 1.09 -3.30 0.47
CA ASP A 46 0.08 -4.35 0.29
C ASP A 46 -0.25 -4.55 -1.20
N ARG A 47 -1.01 -5.62 -1.49
CA ARG A 47 -1.56 -5.90 -2.81
C ARG A 47 -3.00 -6.34 -2.72
N GLN A 48 -3.80 -5.93 -3.70
CA GLN A 48 -5.22 -6.26 -3.75
C GLN A 48 -5.68 -6.54 -5.18
N VAL A 49 -6.49 -7.58 -5.36
CA VAL A 49 -7.23 -7.79 -6.62
C VAL A 49 -8.37 -6.77 -6.66
N ILE A 50 -8.29 -5.82 -7.59
CA ILE A 50 -9.26 -4.74 -7.75
C ILE A 50 -10.33 -5.04 -8.80
N LYS A 51 -10.05 -5.97 -9.71
CA LYS A 51 -11.02 -6.48 -10.68
C LYS A 51 -10.68 -7.91 -11.05
N LYS A 52 -11.68 -8.76 -11.24
CA LYS A 52 -11.51 -10.12 -11.75
C LYS A 52 -12.68 -10.49 -12.64
N ASN A 53 -12.40 -11.10 -13.78
CA ASN A 53 -13.40 -11.70 -14.65
C ASN A 53 -13.02 -13.18 -14.92
N GLU A 54 -13.62 -13.80 -15.92
CA GLU A 54 -13.42 -15.21 -16.26
C GLU A 54 -12.00 -15.51 -16.80
N THR A 55 -11.35 -14.54 -17.43
CA THR A 55 -10.09 -14.74 -18.17
C THR A 55 -8.93 -13.91 -17.65
N THR A 56 -9.18 -12.81 -16.94
CA THR A 56 -8.17 -11.89 -16.42
C THR A 56 -8.47 -11.44 -14.99
N GLN A 57 -7.42 -11.01 -14.30
CA GLN A 57 -7.51 -10.27 -13.05
C GLN A 57 -6.61 -9.03 -13.09
N VAL A 58 -7.05 -7.97 -12.42
CA VAL A 58 -6.31 -6.72 -12.25
C VAL A 58 -5.93 -6.61 -10.78
N ILE A 59 -4.63 -6.47 -10.51
CA ILE A 59 -4.05 -6.40 -9.17
C ILE A 59 -3.42 -5.03 -9.00
N LEU A 60 -3.75 -4.34 -7.91
CA LEU A 60 -3.05 -3.15 -7.46
C LEU A 60 -1.98 -3.55 -6.45
N TYR A 61 -0.77 -3.09 -6.65
CA TYR A 61 0.33 -3.16 -5.69
C TYR A 61 0.61 -1.77 -5.15
N SER A 62 0.76 -1.66 -3.83
CA SER A 62 1.27 -0.46 -3.16
C SER A 62 2.66 -0.74 -2.59
N GLN A 63 3.60 0.15 -2.90
CA GLN A 63 4.95 0.18 -2.34
C GLN A 63 5.23 1.56 -1.76
N SER A 64 4.23 2.12 -1.09
CA SER A 64 4.21 3.46 -0.55
C SER A 64 4.83 3.53 0.86
N SER A 65 5.20 4.72 1.30
CA SER A 65 5.74 4.94 2.64
C SER A 65 5.27 6.27 3.20
N VAL A 66 5.21 6.39 4.53
CA VAL A 66 5.02 7.66 5.22
C VAL A 66 6.24 7.95 6.08
N ASN A 67 6.78 9.17 5.98
CA ASN A 67 7.82 9.69 6.85
C ASN A 67 7.47 11.12 7.24
N ASP A 68 7.52 11.43 8.55
CA ASP A 68 7.19 12.76 9.09
C ASP A 68 5.87 13.36 8.54
N ASP A 69 4.79 12.57 8.56
CA ASP A 69 3.46 12.91 8.01
C ASP A 69 3.44 13.25 6.50
N ILE A 70 4.53 12.96 5.78
CA ILE A 70 4.60 13.02 4.31
C ILE A 70 4.52 11.60 3.74
N ALA A 71 3.53 11.37 2.89
CA ALA A 71 3.37 10.13 2.14
C ALA A 71 4.06 10.22 0.78
N THR A 72 4.89 9.23 0.48
CA THR A 72 5.42 8.94 -0.86
C THR A 72 4.70 7.72 -1.41
N LEU A 73 3.96 7.90 -2.49
CA LEU A 73 3.03 6.93 -3.03
C LEU A 73 3.57 6.31 -4.32
N HIS A 74 3.64 4.98 -4.31
CA HIS A 74 4.08 4.18 -5.45
C HIS A 74 3.07 3.06 -5.71
N PHE A 75 2.42 3.12 -6.87
CA PHE A 75 1.41 2.15 -7.26
C PHE A 75 1.75 1.51 -8.59
N VAL A 76 1.52 0.20 -8.67
CA VAL A 76 1.63 -0.58 -9.91
C VAL A 76 0.34 -1.35 -10.11
N VAL A 77 -0.26 -1.19 -11.29
CA VAL A 77 -1.42 -1.96 -11.71
C VAL A 77 -0.96 -3.05 -12.65
N VAL A 78 -1.28 -4.30 -12.33
CA VAL A 78 -0.95 -5.47 -13.14
C VAL A 78 -2.24 -6.12 -13.62
N GLU A 79 -2.43 -6.17 -14.93
CA GLU A 79 -3.43 -7.01 -15.56
C GLU A 79 -2.78 -8.35 -15.93
N GLN A 80 -3.37 -9.46 -15.48
CA GLN A 80 -2.82 -10.80 -15.63
C GLN A 80 -3.87 -11.74 -16.20
N SER A 81 -3.48 -12.56 -17.19
CA SER A 81 -4.28 -13.67 -17.69
C SER A 81 -4.37 -14.80 -16.68
N LEU A 82 -5.57 -15.31 -16.43
CA LEU A 82 -5.78 -16.45 -15.51
C LEU A 82 -5.31 -17.78 -16.12
N SER A 83 -5.39 -17.92 -17.46
CA SER A 83 -4.95 -19.12 -18.17
C SER A 83 -3.43 -19.14 -18.40
N HIS A 84 -2.83 -17.95 -18.52
CA HIS A 84 -1.39 -17.80 -18.71
C HIS A 84 -0.84 -16.73 -17.75
N PRO A 85 -0.64 -17.05 -16.45
CA PRO A 85 -0.27 -16.05 -15.43
C PRO A 85 1.07 -15.34 -15.67
N GLN A 86 1.92 -15.87 -16.55
CA GLN A 86 3.17 -15.21 -16.93
C GLN A 86 2.94 -14.05 -17.91
N ASP A 87 1.80 -14.05 -18.62
CA ASP A 87 1.38 -12.99 -19.52
C ASP A 87 0.70 -11.89 -18.69
N GLN A 88 1.48 -10.86 -18.38
CA GLN A 88 1.04 -9.73 -17.58
C GLN A 88 1.37 -8.40 -18.26
N ASN A 89 0.44 -7.46 -18.18
CA ASN A 89 0.66 -6.07 -18.55
C ASN A 89 0.78 -5.24 -17.27
N GLN A 90 1.82 -4.42 -17.17
CA GLN A 90 2.10 -3.61 -15.99
C GLN A 90 2.01 -2.12 -16.34
N LEU A 91 1.25 -1.39 -15.55
CA LEU A 91 1.16 0.06 -15.59
C LEU A 91 1.68 0.62 -14.26
N VAL A 92 2.79 1.35 -14.34
CA VAL A 92 3.33 2.11 -13.21
C VAL A 92 2.65 3.46 -13.18
N LEU A 93 1.95 3.78 -12.08
CA LEU A 93 1.37 5.10 -11.90
C LEU A 93 2.48 6.10 -11.54
N PRO A 94 2.36 7.38 -11.93
CA PRO A 94 3.28 8.41 -11.48
C PRO A 94 3.44 8.39 -9.96
N THR A 95 4.67 8.61 -9.49
CA THR A 95 4.90 8.79 -8.06
C THR A 95 4.23 10.07 -7.59
N MET A 96 3.59 10.00 -6.43
CA MET A 96 2.95 11.16 -5.81
C MET A 96 3.49 11.36 -4.41
N ILE A 97 3.72 12.61 -4.03
CA ILE A 97 4.11 13.01 -2.69
C ILE A 97 3.00 13.92 -2.16
N THR A 98 2.46 13.59 -0.99
CA THR A 98 1.37 14.35 -0.36
C THR A 98 1.48 14.30 1.16
N GLU A 99 0.92 15.28 1.84
CA GLU A 99 0.74 15.22 3.29
C GLU A 99 -0.33 14.17 3.66
N VAL A 100 -0.17 13.52 4.81
CA VAL A 100 -1.19 12.63 5.37
C VAL A 100 -2.47 13.45 5.65
N ASN A 101 -3.63 12.87 5.34
CA ASN A 101 -4.96 13.49 5.36
C ASN A 101 -5.18 14.60 4.32
N SER A 102 -4.25 14.83 3.40
CA SER A 102 -4.43 15.74 2.27
C SER A 102 -4.81 14.97 1.01
N GLU A 103 -5.78 15.50 0.26
CA GLU A 103 -6.16 14.96 -1.05
C GLU A 103 -5.14 15.43 -2.09
N ALA A 104 -4.63 14.48 -2.87
CA ALA A 104 -3.80 14.74 -4.03
C ALA A 104 -4.31 13.93 -5.22
N GLY A 105 -4.10 14.44 -6.43
CA GLY A 105 -4.59 13.79 -7.63
C GLY A 105 -3.71 14.09 -8.84
N VAL A 106 -3.67 13.14 -9.77
CA VAL A 106 -2.98 13.27 -11.05
C VAL A 106 -3.93 12.81 -12.14
N GLU A 107 -4.02 13.63 -13.18
CA GLU A 107 -4.67 13.30 -14.44
C GLU A 107 -3.60 13.29 -15.53
N ILE A 108 -3.48 12.18 -16.23
CA ILE A 108 -2.64 12.02 -17.41
C ILE A 108 -3.57 11.73 -18.57
N SER A 109 -3.59 12.64 -19.53
CA SER A 109 -4.17 12.40 -20.84
C SER A 109 -3.02 12.31 -21.84
N ASP A 110 -2.91 11.19 -22.55
CA ASP A 110 -2.03 11.12 -23.70
C ASP A 110 -2.72 11.61 -24.98
N GLU A 111 -1.92 11.88 -26.00
CA GLU A 111 -2.35 12.35 -27.33
C GLU A 111 -3.28 11.34 -28.05
N HIS A 112 -3.37 10.11 -27.54
CA HIS A 112 -4.17 9.00 -28.05
C HIS A 112 -5.42 8.72 -27.18
N GLY A 113 -5.70 9.56 -26.18
CA GLY A 113 -6.87 9.47 -25.31
C GLY A 113 -6.80 8.40 -24.22
N SER A 114 -5.61 7.92 -23.87
CA SER A 114 -5.40 7.17 -22.62
C SER A 114 -5.51 8.15 -21.47
N ASN A 115 -6.61 8.04 -20.73
CA ASN A 115 -6.86 8.86 -19.54
C ASN A 115 -6.63 7.99 -18.31
N ILE A 116 -5.56 8.30 -17.59
CA ILE A 116 -5.33 7.80 -16.24
C ILE A 116 -5.66 8.95 -15.31
N HIS A 117 -6.68 8.76 -14.48
CA HIS A 117 -7.01 9.69 -13.41
C HIS A 117 -6.94 8.93 -12.10
N TYR A 118 -6.17 9.45 -11.15
CA TYR A 118 -6.23 8.92 -9.79
C TYR A 118 -6.15 10.02 -8.75
N GLN A 119 -7.01 9.89 -7.74
CA GLN A 119 -7.05 10.75 -6.55
C GLN A 119 -6.80 9.89 -5.33
N VAL A 120 -6.10 10.45 -4.37
CA VAL A 120 -5.63 9.70 -3.22
C VAL A 120 -5.66 10.53 -1.95
N VAL A 121 -6.04 9.89 -0.86
CA VAL A 121 -5.91 10.40 0.51
C VAL A 121 -5.23 9.32 1.33
N VAL A 122 -4.18 9.66 2.07
CA VAL A 122 -3.54 8.75 3.02
C VAL A 122 -4.08 9.02 4.41
N ARG A 123 -4.55 7.99 5.10
CA ARG A 123 -5.09 8.10 6.46
C ARG A 123 -4.31 7.24 7.44
N LYS A 124 -4.30 7.67 8.70
CA LYS A 124 -3.88 6.85 9.83
C LYS A 124 -5.02 5.86 10.12
N ASP A 125 -4.77 4.58 9.88
CA ASP A 125 -5.60 3.48 10.32
C ASP A 125 -5.45 3.33 11.84
N MET A 126 -6.41 3.89 12.57
CA MET A 126 -6.47 3.73 14.01
C MET A 126 -7.19 2.41 14.31
N PRO A 127 -6.62 1.50 15.11
CA PRO A 127 -7.35 0.32 15.54
C PRO A 127 -8.62 0.77 16.25
N SER A 128 -9.77 0.36 15.71
CA SER A 128 -11.08 0.64 16.30
C SER A 128 -11.07 0.11 17.73
N SER A 129 -11.14 1.04 18.69
CA SER A 129 -11.20 0.71 20.11
C SER A 129 -12.59 0.16 20.40
N TYR A 130 -12.73 -1.16 20.45
CA TYR A 130 -13.91 -1.84 20.98
C TYR A 130 -13.69 -2.19 22.45
#